data_AF-A0A7W1I5K5-F1
#
_entry.id   AF-A0A7W1I5K5-F1
#
_cell.length_a   1.000
_cell.length_b   1.000
_cell.length_c   1.000
_cell.angle_alpha   90.00
_cell.angle_beta   90.00
_cell.angle_gamma   90.00
#
_symmetry.space_group_name_H-M   'P 1'
#
loop_
_entity.id
_entity.type
_entity.pdbx_description
1 polymer ?
#
loop_
_entity_poly.entity_id
_entity_poly.type
_entity_poly.pdbx_seq_one_letter_code
_entity_poly.pdbx_strand_id
1 'polypeptide(L)'
;MGESTACRASEITLDRGVRAVRLENDLIAVSVLPDKGADIYQLIYKPLDLDVLWKSPWGLPRPGGIHSPAADSQAAWMDAYEGGWQEILPSGGGPSHYRGAELIFHGEASMSVW
;
A
#
# COMPACT_ATOMS: atom_id res chain seq x y z
N MET A 1 -10.15 -16.78 -27.33
CA MET A 1 -9.97 -16.27 -25.96
C MET A 1 -9.76 -17.47 -25.07
N GLY A 2 -8.53 -17.70 -24.60
CA GLY A 2 -8.23 -18.82 -23.70
C GLY A 2 -8.91 -18.60 -22.35
N GLU A 3 -9.34 -19.69 -21.70
CA GLU A 3 -9.83 -19.64 -20.33
C GLU A 3 -8.77 -19.02 -19.41
N SER A 4 -9.17 -18.05 -18.59
CA SER A 4 -8.31 -17.53 -17.54
C SER A 4 -7.97 -18.65 -16.56
N THR A 5 -6.69 -18.88 -16.29
CA THR A 5 -6.27 -19.77 -15.21
C THR A 5 -6.86 -19.34 -13.86
N ALA A 6 -7.02 -20.31 -12.96
CA ALA A 6 -7.44 -20.06 -11.58
C ALA A 6 -6.43 -19.14 -10.87
N CYS A 7 -6.94 -18.24 -10.02
CA CYS A 7 -6.12 -17.35 -9.22
C CYS A 7 -5.24 -18.15 -8.24
N ARG A 8 -3.96 -17.80 -8.16
CA ARG A 8 -3.01 -18.31 -7.17
C ARG A 8 -2.63 -17.20 -6.21
N ALA A 9 -2.49 -17.57 -4.93
CA ALA A 9 -1.95 -16.72 -3.88
C ALA A 9 -0.60 -17.27 -3.42
N SER A 10 0.37 -16.38 -3.21
CA SER A 10 1.67 -16.74 -2.63
C SER A 10 2.22 -15.58 -1.81
N GLU A 11 3.02 -15.87 -0.81
CA GLU A 11 3.81 -14.84 -0.12
C GLU A 11 5.10 -14.59 -0.89
N ILE A 12 5.45 -13.32 -1.06
CA ILE A 12 6.67 -12.87 -1.71
C ILE A 12 7.38 -11.82 -0.86
N THR A 13 8.64 -11.57 -1.17
CA THR A 13 9.42 -10.46 -0.61
C THR A 13 9.72 -9.47 -1.72
N LEU A 14 9.32 -8.23 -1.52
CA LEU A 14 9.61 -7.10 -2.39
C LEU A 14 10.89 -6.39 -1.97
N ASP A 15 11.24 -5.32 -2.68
CA ASP A 15 12.37 -4.46 -2.37
C ASP A 15 12.42 -4.06 -0.90
N ARG A 16 13.65 -3.88 -0.38
CA ARG A 16 13.93 -3.52 1.02
C ARG A 16 13.38 -4.52 2.05
N GLY A 17 13.04 -5.73 1.63
CA GLY A 17 12.61 -6.82 2.50
C GLY A 17 11.14 -6.75 2.90
N VAL A 18 10.31 -5.99 2.18
CA VAL A 18 8.88 -5.86 2.48
C VAL A 18 8.15 -7.15 2.13
N ARG A 19 7.39 -7.68 3.08
CA ARG A 19 6.50 -8.83 2.87
C ARG A 19 5.28 -8.40 2.05
N ALA A 20 4.90 -9.21 1.07
CA ALA A 20 3.68 -8.99 0.30
C ALA A 20 2.96 -10.32 0.01
N VAL A 21 1.66 -10.23 -0.22
CA VAL A 21 0.86 -11.33 -0.78
C VAL A 21 0.64 -11.05 -2.25
N ARG A 22 1.09 -11.98 -3.09
CA ARG A 22 0.94 -11.96 -4.55
C ARG A 22 -0.31 -12.75 -4.93
N LEU A 23 -1.27 -12.11 -5.58
CA LEU A 23 -2.45 -12.73 -6.18
C LEU A 23 -2.34 -12.64 -7.70
N GLU A 24 -2.42 -13.75 -8.42
CA GLU A 24 -2.21 -13.71 -9.88
C GLU A 24 -2.94 -14.78 -10.68
N ASN A 25 -3.24 -14.45 -11.93
CA ASN A 25 -3.69 -15.33 -13.01
C ASN A 25 -2.95 -14.97 -14.31
N ASP A 26 -3.38 -15.45 -15.47
CA ASP A 26 -2.68 -15.18 -16.74
C ASP A 26 -2.74 -13.71 -17.20
N LEU A 27 -3.69 -12.91 -16.72
CA LEU A 27 -3.91 -11.54 -17.19
C LEU A 27 -3.33 -10.49 -16.25
N ILE A 28 -3.53 -10.68 -14.95
CA ILE A 28 -3.17 -9.69 -13.95
C ILE A 28 -2.40 -10.33 -12.80
N ALA A 29 -1.64 -9.48 -12.13
CA ALA A 29 -1.09 -9.84 -10.84
C ALA A 29 -1.02 -8.64 -9.89
N VAL A 30 -1.41 -8.90 -8.66
CA VAL A 30 -1.60 -7.91 -7.59
C VAL A 30 -0.63 -8.22 -6.47
N SER A 31 0.05 -7.22 -5.95
CA SER A 31 0.90 -7.35 -4.76
C SER A 31 0.29 -6.52 -3.64
N VAL A 32 -0.17 -7.18 -2.58
CA VAL A 32 -0.82 -6.57 -1.40
C VAL A 32 0.17 -6.51 -0.25
N LEU A 33 0.21 -5.41 0.50
CA LEU A 33 1.10 -5.21 1.65
C LEU A 33 0.35 -5.44 2.97
N PRO A 34 0.32 -6.67 3.50
CA PRO A 34 -0.43 -6.97 4.73
C PRO A 34 0.09 -6.19 5.95
N ASP A 35 1.39 -5.94 6.02
CA ASP A 35 2.00 -5.20 7.14
C ASP A 35 1.82 -3.67 7.00
N LYS A 36 1.04 -3.22 6.01
CA LYS A 36 0.78 -1.81 5.73
C LYS A 36 -0.56 -1.61 5.00
N GLY A 37 -1.63 -1.55 5.78
CA GLY A 37 -2.97 -1.20 5.33
C GLY A 37 -3.64 -2.18 4.39
N ALA A 38 -3.02 -3.34 4.15
CA ALA A 38 -3.31 -4.17 3.00
C ALA A 38 -3.29 -3.35 1.68
N ASP A 39 -2.40 -2.36 1.59
CA ASP A 39 -2.27 -1.51 0.41
C ASP A 39 -2.02 -2.36 -0.83
N ILE A 40 -2.73 -2.06 -1.92
CA ILE A 40 -2.43 -2.65 -3.22
C ILE A 40 -1.23 -1.89 -3.77
N TYR A 41 -0.04 -2.44 -3.55
CA TYR A 41 1.17 -1.83 -4.03
C TYR A 41 1.25 -1.93 -5.54
N GLN A 42 1.20 -3.13 -6.13
CA GLN A 42 1.30 -3.34 -7.59
C GLN A 42 -0.01 -3.87 -8.18
N LEU A 43 -0.37 -3.39 -9.37
CA LEU A 43 -1.39 -3.98 -10.22
C LEU A 43 -0.82 -4.09 -11.64
N ILE A 44 -0.29 -5.28 -11.95
CA ILE A 44 0.42 -5.53 -13.20
C ILE A 44 -0.53 -6.16 -14.21
N TYR A 45 -0.67 -5.52 -15.37
CA TYR A 45 -1.25 -6.13 -16.55
C TYR A 45 -0.17 -6.91 -17.32
N LYS A 46 -0.17 -8.24 -17.16
CA LYS A 46 0.89 -9.13 -17.65
C LYS A 46 1.13 -9.06 -19.16
N PRO A 47 0.11 -8.95 -20.05
CA PRO A 47 0.34 -8.89 -21.49
C PRO A 47 1.19 -7.71 -21.96
N LEU A 48 1.28 -6.63 -21.17
CA LEU A 48 2.12 -5.47 -21.48
C LEU A 48 3.26 -5.24 -20.49
N ASP A 49 3.40 -6.14 -19.49
CA ASP A 49 4.32 -5.95 -18.35
C ASP A 49 4.22 -4.55 -17.73
N LEU A 50 2.98 -4.09 -17.52
CA LEU A 50 2.68 -2.73 -17.09
C LEU A 50 2.09 -2.74 -15.68
N ASP A 51 2.81 -2.16 -14.71
CA ASP A 51 2.21 -1.75 -13.44
C ASP A 51 1.44 -0.45 -13.67
N VAL A 52 0.12 -0.50 -13.47
CA VAL A 52 -0.75 0.66 -13.73
C VAL A 52 -0.79 1.64 -12.55
N LEU A 53 -0.16 1.30 -11.42
CA LEU A 53 -0.14 2.12 -10.23
C LEU A 53 1.15 2.94 -10.14
N TRP A 54 0.99 4.21 -9.78
CA TRP A 54 2.11 5.12 -9.54
C TRP A 54 2.93 4.66 -8.31
N LYS A 55 4.25 4.90 -8.33
CA LYS A 55 5.17 4.66 -7.22
C LYS A 55 5.81 5.95 -6.78
N SER A 56 5.98 6.10 -5.46
CA SER A 56 6.74 7.23 -4.96
C SER A 56 8.22 7.10 -5.32
N PRO A 57 8.94 8.22 -5.55
CA PRO A 57 10.37 8.19 -5.85
C PRO A 57 11.25 7.56 -4.75
N TRP A 58 10.75 7.51 -3.51
CA TRP A 58 11.44 6.89 -2.37
C TRP A 58 11.09 5.41 -2.16
N GLY A 59 10.02 4.93 -2.82
CA GLY A 59 9.62 3.53 -2.86
C GLY A 59 9.13 2.99 -1.51
N LEU A 60 9.19 1.67 -1.36
CA LEU A 60 8.71 0.96 -0.18
C LEU A 60 9.51 1.33 1.09
N PRO A 61 8.84 1.58 2.23
CA PRO A 61 9.54 1.76 3.49
C PRO A 61 10.15 0.43 3.95
N ARG A 62 11.31 0.49 4.61
CA ARG A 62 11.93 -0.70 5.20
C ARG A 62 11.07 -1.16 6.39
N PRO A 63 10.73 -2.46 6.53
CA PRO A 63 10.05 -2.97 7.72
C PRO A 63 10.85 -2.65 8.97
N GLY A 64 10.19 -2.07 9.99
CA GLY A 64 10.84 -1.64 11.23
C GLY A 64 11.84 -0.48 11.06
N GLY A 65 11.81 0.22 9.92
CA GLY A 65 12.61 1.41 9.71
C GLY A 65 12.24 2.53 10.67
N ILE A 66 13.23 3.34 11.06
CA ILE A 66 12.98 4.56 11.82
C ILE A 66 12.38 5.58 10.84
N HIS A 67 11.12 5.96 11.07
CA HIS A 67 10.52 7.11 10.38
C HIS A 67 11.19 8.39 10.90
N SER A 68 11.51 9.30 9.99
CA SER A 68 11.95 10.65 10.38
C SER A 68 10.87 11.30 11.26
N PRO A 69 11.25 12.14 12.24
CA PRO A 69 10.27 12.93 12.96
C PRO A 69 9.51 13.81 11.98
N ALA A 70 8.22 13.56 11.84
CA ALA A 70 7.32 14.34 11.00
C ALA A 70 6.77 15.54 11.78
N ALA A 71 6.54 16.66 11.09
CA ALA A 71 6.01 17.88 11.70
C ALA A 71 4.53 17.75 12.09
N ASP A 72 3.76 16.97 11.33
CA ASP A 72 2.34 16.71 11.54
C ASP A 72 1.95 15.35 10.94
N SER A 73 0.68 14.97 11.11
CA SER A 73 0.14 13.69 10.64
C SER A 73 0.12 13.56 9.11
N GLN A 74 0.03 14.68 8.38
CA GLN A 74 0.10 14.68 6.92
C GLN A 74 1.52 14.37 6.44
N ALA A 75 2.53 15.05 7.00
CA ALA A 75 3.94 14.77 6.70
C ALA A 75 4.29 13.31 7.04
N ALA A 76 3.82 12.80 8.18
CA ALA A 76 4.06 11.42 8.59
C ALA A 76 3.50 10.41 7.59
N TRP A 77 2.27 10.63 7.13
CA TRP A 77 1.62 9.77 6.13
C TRP A 77 2.32 9.85 4.78
N MET A 78 2.66 11.06 4.33
CA MET A 78 3.34 11.28 3.04
C MET A 78 4.75 10.68 3.01
N ASP A 79 5.51 10.75 4.10
CA ASP A 79 6.83 10.12 4.23
C ASP A 79 6.75 8.60 4.15
N ALA A 80 5.66 8.02 4.65
CA ALA A 80 5.41 6.59 4.55
C ALA A 80 4.90 6.19 3.16
N TYR A 81 4.18 7.06 2.44
CA TYR A 81 3.47 6.72 1.21
C TYR A 81 4.39 6.24 0.07
N GLU A 82 4.20 5.00 -0.34
CA GLU A 82 4.99 4.26 -1.33
C GLU A 82 4.42 4.37 -2.76
N GLY A 83 3.24 4.97 -2.91
CA GLY A 83 2.40 4.84 -4.10
C GLY A 83 1.42 3.67 -3.99
N GLY A 84 0.85 3.23 -5.11
CA GLY A 84 -0.15 2.16 -5.11
C GLY A 84 -1.57 2.67 -4.88
N TRP A 85 -2.36 1.87 -4.16
CA TRP A 85 -3.74 2.16 -3.78
C TRP A 85 -3.96 1.82 -2.30
N GLN A 86 -4.29 2.85 -1.52
CA GLN A 86 -4.53 2.82 -0.07
C GLN A 86 -6.02 2.71 0.30
N GLU A 87 -6.30 2.10 1.44
CA GLU A 87 -7.58 2.29 2.13
C GLU A 87 -7.56 3.56 3.00
N ILE A 88 -8.58 4.40 2.85
CA ILE A 88 -8.69 5.69 3.55
C ILE A 88 -9.85 5.62 4.53
N LEU A 89 -9.54 5.31 5.79
CA LEU A 89 -10.51 5.10 6.86
C LEU A 89 -9.84 5.41 8.22
N PRO A 90 -10.53 6.08 9.18
CA PRO A 90 -11.93 6.50 9.19
C PRO A 90 -12.21 7.88 8.58
N SER A 91 -11.18 8.62 8.15
CA SER A 91 -11.31 9.99 7.65
C SER A 91 -10.60 10.16 6.32
N GLY A 92 -11.28 10.73 5.33
CA GLY A 92 -10.69 11.10 4.05
C GLY A 92 -10.32 12.58 4.00
N GLY A 93 -9.07 12.87 3.61
CA GLY A 93 -8.56 14.23 3.44
C GLY A 93 -7.69 14.69 4.61
N GLY A 94 -7.79 15.99 4.91
CA GLY A 94 -7.03 16.63 5.98
C GLY A 94 -7.22 15.97 7.36
N PRO A 95 -6.26 16.14 8.29
CA PRO A 95 -6.49 15.75 9.67
C PRO A 95 -7.69 16.49 10.27
N SER A 96 -8.43 15.82 11.14
CA SER A 96 -9.62 16.37 11.79
C SER A 96 -9.70 15.91 13.25
N HIS A 97 -10.62 16.49 14.04
CA HIS A 97 -10.82 16.08 15.42
C HIS A 97 -12.25 15.62 15.65
N TYR A 98 -12.41 14.46 16.28
CA TYR A 98 -13.70 13.93 16.70
C TYR A 98 -13.65 13.56 18.18
N ARG A 99 -14.52 14.19 18.99
CA ARG A 99 -14.61 13.96 20.44
C ARG A 99 -13.27 14.07 21.18
N GLY A 100 -12.42 15.00 20.76
CA GLY A 100 -11.11 15.25 21.36
C GLY A 100 -9.99 14.33 20.90
N ALA A 101 -10.27 13.36 20.02
CA ALA A 101 -9.25 12.55 19.34
C ALA A 101 -8.95 13.13 17.96
N GLU A 102 -7.67 13.16 17.58
CA GLU A 102 -7.27 13.45 16.20
C GLU A 102 -7.56 12.22 15.33
N LEU A 103 -8.27 12.44 14.22
CA LEU A 103 -8.30 11.54 13.08
C LEU A 103 -7.22 12.05 12.12
N ILE A 104 -6.12 11.30 12.00
CA ILE A 104 -4.95 11.69 11.23
C ILE A 104 -5.28 11.89 9.75
N PHE A 105 -4.40 12.59 9.02
CA PHE A 105 -4.48 12.71 7.57
C PHE A 105 -4.71 11.35 6.92
N HIS A 106 -5.75 11.24 6.08
CA HIS A 106 -6.16 9.99 5.43
C HIS A 106 -6.53 8.81 6.35
N GLY A 107 -6.67 9.04 7.65
CA GLY A 107 -6.98 7.98 8.60
C GLY A 107 -5.83 7.00 8.82
N GLU A 108 -6.08 6.01 9.67
CA GLU A 108 -5.05 5.10 10.17
C GLU A 108 -5.03 3.73 9.47
N ALA A 109 -6.06 3.41 8.68
CA ALA A 109 -6.18 2.12 8.01
C ALA A 109 -4.97 1.79 7.14
N SER A 110 -4.56 2.71 6.24
CA SER A 110 -3.39 2.54 5.36
C SER A 110 -2.04 2.48 6.08
N MET A 111 -2.01 2.78 7.38
CA MET A 111 -0.79 2.82 8.21
C MET A 111 -0.72 1.64 9.19
N SER A 112 -1.77 0.83 9.27
CA SER A 112 -1.91 -0.25 10.23
C SER A 112 -1.43 -1.60 9.68
N VAL A 113 -1.12 -2.55 10.54
CA VAL A 113 -0.88 -3.95 10.15
C VAL A 113 -2.22 -4.69 10.09
N TRP A 114 -2.40 -5.54 9.07
CA TRP A 114 -3.61 -6.33 8.82
C TRP A 114 -3.33 -7.84 8.81
#